data_AF-A0A8S3PZ92-F1
#
_entry.id   AF-A0A8S3PZ92-F1
#
_cell.length_a   1.000
_cell.length_b   1.000
_cell.length_c   1.000
_cell.angle_alpha   90.00
_cell.angle_beta   90.00
_cell.angle_gamma   90.00
#
_symmetry.space_group_name_H-M   'P 1'
#
loop_
_entity.id
_entity.type
_entity.pdbx_description
1 polymer ?
#
loop_
_entity_poly.entity_id
_entity_poly.type
_entity_poly.pdbx_seq_one_letter_code
_entity_poly.pdbx_strand_id
1 'polypeptide(L)'
;MYFNEEVIFQIKGNMLECVMQCNHVTECMSVSHSNTSNECIGLSAGYVNGMKDIKGYHSDGWTYHLVLDSRCPKRSGYVYSKMIQSCYKIHGQNSSLQSAEYDSKCGLEEAELMRIDSEEKQLCIATFLGKYLSLRADYFDVTSWILFQGSHLIAEEHWRYNDGSIINYFNWHSTQPDSTGNPGQTEVIGMRKIDGYKWHDLWLNDKGAFLCEKRIFD
;
A
#
# COMPACT_ATOMS: atom_id res chain seq x y z
N MET A 1 -1.79 -35.10 1.40
CA MET A 1 -0.50 -34.38 1.32
C MET A 1 -0.48 -33.45 2.51
N TYR A 2 0.33 -33.75 3.54
CA TYR A 2 0.41 -32.93 4.74
C TYR A 2 1.25 -31.69 4.41
N PHE A 3 0.64 -30.52 4.37
CA PHE A 3 1.41 -29.28 4.37
C PHE A 3 1.99 -29.13 5.78
N ASN A 4 3.32 -29.18 5.91
CA ASN A 4 3.97 -28.84 7.16
C ASN A 4 3.81 -27.33 7.35
N GLU A 5 2.84 -26.96 8.17
CA GLU A 5 2.57 -25.58 8.55
C GLU A 5 3.58 -25.15 9.61
N GLU A 6 4.40 -24.17 9.25
CA GLU A 6 5.49 -23.64 10.08
C GLU A 6 5.08 -22.28 10.64
N VAL A 7 5.42 -22.06 11.91
CA VAL A 7 5.35 -20.72 12.52
C VAL A 7 6.50 -19.90 11.95
N ILE A 8 6.16 -18.86 11.21
CA ILE A 8 7.15 -18.03 10.52
C ILE A 8 7.55 -16.82 11.37
N PHE A 9 6.58 -16.23 12.07
CA PHE A 9 6.86 -15.18 13.04
C PHE A 9 5.88 -15.24 14.19
N GLN A 10 6.29 -14.64 15.31
CA GLN A 10 5.43 -14.35 16.44
C GLN A 10 5.70 -12.91 16.89
N ILE A 11 4.67 -12.08 16.90
CA ILE A 11 4.76 -10.68 17.34
C ILE A 11 3.61 -10.33 18.29
N LYS A 12 3.72 -9.21 19.00
CA LYS A 12 2.59 -8.57 19.65
C LYS A 12 2.08 -7.41 18.79
N GLY A 13 0.77 -7.33 18.64
CA GLY A 13 0.11 -6.30 17.85
C GLY A 13 -1.37 -6.57 17.68
N ASN A 14 -2.09 -5.56 17.23
CA ASN A 14 -3.46 -5.75 16.78
C ASN A 14 -3.49 -6.52 15.46
N MET A 15 -4.66 -7.10 15.13
CA MET A 15 -4.86 -7.87 13.90
C MET A 15 -4.27 -7.24 12.64
N LEU A 16 -4.43 -5.92 12.45
CA LEU A 16 -3.95 -5.24 11.26
C LEU A 16 -2.41 -5.21 11.20
N GLU A 17 -1.73 -4.96 12.32
CA GLU A 17 -0.27 -5.06 12.39
C GLU A 17 0.22 -6.47 12.03
N CYS A 18 -0.56 -7.48 12.40
CA CYS A 18 -0.21 -8.87 12.17
C CYS A 18 -0.41 -9.30 10.73
N VAL A 19 -1.50 -8.88 10.12
CA VAL A 19 -1.73 -9.02 8.67
C VAL A 19 -0.65 -8.28 7.88
N MET A 20 -0.24 -7.08 8.32
CA MET A 20 0.85 -6.34 7.70
C MET A 20 2.18 -7.08 7.82
N GLN A 21 2.52 -7.59 9.00
CA GLN A 21 3.72 -8.40 9.20
C GLN A 21 3.70 -9.66 8.31
N CYS A 22 2.55 -10.33 8.20
CA CYS A 22 2.38 -11.47 7.30
C CYS A 22 2.55 -11.10 5.83
N ASN A 23 2.10 -9.93 5.40
CA ASN A 23 2.37 -9.45 4.04
C ASN A 23 3.85 -9.11 3.80
N HIS A 24 4.66 -8.95 4.84
CA HIS A 24 6.11 -8.74 4.73
C HIS A 24 6.93 -10.01 4.77
N VAL A 25 6.35 -11.14 5.16
CA VAL A 25 7.05 -12.41 5.17
C VAL A 25 6.56 -13.28 4.02
N THR A 26 7.45 -13.57 3.07
CA THR A 26 7.15 -14.24 1.80
C THR A 26 6.42 -15.57 1.96
N GLU A 27 6.77 -16.30 3.01
CA GLU A 27 6.23 -17.60 3.36
C GLU A 27 4.86 -17.46 4.04
N CYS A 28 4.49 -16.29 4.55
CA CYS A 28 3.31 -16.13 5.38
C CYS A 28 2.03 -16.08 4.57
N MET A 29 1.22 -17.12 4.77
CA MET A 29 -0.06 -17.31 4.10
C MET A 29 -1.23 -16.89 5.00
N SER A 30 -1.01 -16.90 6.32
CA SER A 30 -2.06 -16.59 7.27
C SER A 30 -1.59 -16.10 8.62
N VAL A 31 -2.52 -15.56 9.40
CA VAL A 31 -2.28 -15.06 10.75
C VAL A 31 -3.31 -15.65 11.71
N SER A 32 -2.83 -16.14 12.86
CA SER A 32 -3.67 -16.34 14.05
C SER A 32 -3.40 -15.21 15.03
N HIS A 33 -4.45 -14.56 15.56
CA HIS A 33 -4.34 -13.47 16.53
C HIS A 33 -5.21 -13.70 17.75
N SER A 34 -4.65 -13.46 18.93
CA SER A 34 -5.36 -13.52 20.21
C SER A 34 -5.84 -12.13 20.61
N ASN A 35 -7.16 -11.96 20.72
CA ASN A 35 -7.74 -10.70 21.20
C ASN A 35 -7.47 -10.45 22.71
N THR A 36 -7.05 -11.48 23.46
CA THR A 36 -6.80 -11.37 24.90
C THR A 36 -5.34 -11.03 25.20
N SER A 37 -4.38 -11.59 24.46
CA SER A 37 -2.95 -11.35 24.66
C SER A 37 -2.34 -10.36 23.66
N ASN A 38 -3.09 -9.95 22.63
CA ASN A 38 -2.60 -9.20 21.46
C ASN A 38 -1.37 -9.87 20.83
N GLU A 39 -1.32 -11.20 20.85
CA GLU A 39 -0.27 -11.96 20.18
C GLU A 39 -0.73 -12.39 18.79
N CYS A 40 0.24 -12.47 17.89
CA CYS A 40 0.05 -12.87 16.52
C CYS A 40 1.08 -13.86 16.09
N ILE A 41 0.62 -14.83 15.30
CA ILE A 41 1.42 -15.90 14.77
C ILE A 41 1.19 -15.95 13.27
N GLY A 42 2.25 -15.71 12.52
CA GLY A 42 2.26 -15.90 11.07
C GLY A 42 2.54 -17.34 10.73
N LEU A 43 1.74 -17.92 9.83
CA LEU A 43 1.83 -19.33 9.46
C LEU A 43 2.09 -19.48 7.96
N SER A 44 2.90 -20.49 7.62
CA SER A 44 3.28 -20.78 6.23
C SER A 44 2.23 -21.51 5.40
N ALA A 45 1.04 -21.74 5.96
CA ALA A 45 -0.07 -22.37 5.28
C ALA A 45 -1.39 -21.59 5.48
N GLY A 46 -2.33 -21.83 4.57
CA GLY A 46 -3.73 -21.45 4.76
C GLY A 46 -4.47 -22.55 5.54
N TYR A 47 -5.27 -22.16 6.52
CA TYR A 47 -6.06 -23.01 7.38
C TYR A 47 -7.36 -23.28 6.64
N VAL A 48 -7.66 -24.57 6.52
CA VAL A 48 -8.95 -25.06 6.06
C VAL A 48 -9.63 -25.63 7.30
N ASN A 49 -10.90 -25.27 7.52
CA ASN A 49 -11.70 -25.78 8.63
C ASN A 49 -11.49 -27.29 8.81
N GLY A 50 -11.03 -27.70 10.01
CA GLY A 50 -10.75 -29.10 10.34
C GLY A 50 -9.26 -29.49 10.37
N MET A 51 -8.33 -28.58 10.10
CA MET A 51 -6.90 -28.80 10.39
C MET A 51 -6.64 -28.81 11.90
N LYS A 52 -5.90 -29.83 12.37
CA LYS A 52 -5.57 -30.03 13.78
C LYS A 52 -4.76 -28.85 14.32
N ASP A 53 -5.17 -28.42 15.51
CA ASP A 53 -4.59 -27.35 16.32
C ASP A 53 -3.05 -27.43 16.37
N ILE A 54 -2.37 -26.49 15.72
CA ILE A 54 -0.92 -26.39 15.80
C ILE A 54 -0.59 -25.71 17.12
N LYS A 55 -0.02 -26.49 18.05
CA LYS A 55 0.54 -26.01 19.32
C LYS A 55 -0.43 -25.21 20.22
N GLY A 56 -1.75 -25.34 20.05
CA GLY A 56 -2.77 -24.70 20.90
C GLY A 56 -3.09 -23.25 20.53
N TYR A 57 -2.62 -22.78 19.37
CA TYR A 57 -2.85 -21.42 18.86
C TYR A 57 -4.20 -21.25 18.15
N HIS A 58 -5.05 -22.29 18.17
CA HIS A 58 -6.42 -22.27 17.69
C HIS A 58 -7.42 -22.59 18.81
N SER A 59 -7.02 -22.33 20.06
CA SER A 59 -7.87 -22.41 21.25
C SER A 59 -8.85 -21.23 21.34
N ASP A 60 -9.85 -21.34 22.22
CA ASP A 60 -10.84 -20.29 22.47
C ASP A 60 -10.17 -18.92 22.71
N GLY A 61 -10.52 -17.93 21.89
CA GLY A 61 -10.00 -16.56 21.97
C GLY A 61 -9.01 -16.16 20.85
N TRP A 62 -8.59 -17.11 20.01
CA TRP A 62 -7.80 -16.84 18.81
C TRP A 62 -8.70 -16.68 17.58
N THR A 63 -8.41 -15.69 16.74
CA THR A 63 -9.09 -15.44 15.46
C THR A 63 -8.11 -15.68 14.32
N TYR A 64 -8.56 -16.44 13.32
CA TYR A 64 -7.76 -16.82 12.18
C TYR A 64 -8.09 -16.01 10.94
N HIS A 65 -7.05 -15.54 10.24
CA HIS A 65 -7.17 -14.76 9.02
C HIS A 65 -6.32 -15.38 7.91
N LEU A 66 -6.99 -15.93 6.90
CA LEU A 66 -6.37 -16.14 5.60
C LEU A 66 -5.97 -14.78 5.07
N VAL A 67 -4.68 -14.60 4.82
CA VAL A 67 -4.24 -13.38 4.15
C VAL A 67 -4.31 -13.57 2.63
N LEU A 68 -4.49 -14.80 2.14
CA LEU A 68 -4.53 -15.16 0.72
C LEU A 68 -5.72 -14.54 -0.02
N ASP A 69 -5.40 -13.70 -1.01
CA ASP A 69 -6.17 -13.63 -2.25
C ASP A 69 -5.20 -14.10 -3.34
N SER A 70 -5.55 -15.16 -4.08
CA SER A 70 -4.73 -15.67 -5.20
C SER A 70 -4.56 -14.64 -6.32
N ARG A 71 -5.39 -13.59 -6.32
CA ARG A 71 -5.31 -12.44 -7.23
C ARG A 71 -4.28 -11.41 -6.78
N CYS A 72 -3.70 -11.56 -5.57
CA CYS A 72 -2.71 -10.65 -5.01
C CYS A 72 -1.29 -11.27 -4.97
N PRO A 73 -0.27 -10.67 -5.61
CA PRO A 73 1.10 -11.19 -5.60
C PRO A 73 1.81 -10.81 -4.28
N LYS A 74 1.40 -11.44 -3.17
CA LYS A 74 1.95 -11.18 -1.83
C LYS A 74 3.45 -11.45 -1.73
N ARG A 75 3.96 -12.46 -2.44
CA ARG A 75 5.40 -12.75 -2.54
C ARG A 75 6.22 -11.59 -3.08
N SER A 76 5.57 -10.65 -3.77
CA SER A 76 6.18 -9.44 -4.31
C SER A 76 5.98 -8.21 -3.40
N GLY A 77 5.41 -8.37 -2.19
CA GLY A 77 5.20 -7.31 -1.20
C GLY A 77 3.89 -6.53 -1.32
N TYR A 78 2.93 -7.03 -2.11
CA TYR A 78 1.60 -6.40 -2.22
C TYR A 78 0.69 -6.74 -1.04
N VAL A 79 -0.03 -5.74 -0.58
CA VAL A 79 -1.06 -5.82 0.46
C VAL A 79 -2.43 -5.74 -0.20
N TYR A 80 -3.28 -6.73 0.05
CA TYR A 80 -4.67 -6.70 -0.38
C TYR A 80 -5.53 -5.86 0.56
N SER A 81 -6.40 -5.02 0.01
CA SER A 81 -7.51 -4.41 0.73
C SER A 81 -8.83 -4.71 0.01
N LYS A 82 -9.72 -5.39 0.74
CA LYS A 82 -11.10 -5.61 0.31
C LYS A 82 -11.89 -4.32 0.16
N MET A 83 -11.57 -3.30 0.99
CA MET A 83 -12.27 -2.01 1.01
C MET A 83 -12.18 -1.30 -0.35
N ILE A 84 -10.99 -1.30 -0.94
CA ILE A 84 -10.73 -0.62 -2.21
C ILE A 84 -10.60 -1.59 -3.39
N GLN A 85 -10.90 -2.88 -3.16
CA GLN A 85 -10.76 -3.99 -4.11
C GLN A 85 -9.42 -4.01 -4.85
N SER A 86 -8.32 -3.76 -4.15
CA SER A 86 -7.01 -3.62 -4.79
C SER A 86 -5.89 -4.22 -3.96
N CYS A 87 -4.87 -4.66 -4.66
CA CYS A 87 -3.55 -4.94 -4.12
C CYS A 87 -2.65 -3.74 -4.31
N TYR A 88 -1.92 -3.34 -3.29
CA TYR A 88 -1.01 -2.20 -3.41
C TYR A 88 0.29 -2.40 -2.65
N LYS A 89 1.32 -1.69 -3.09
CA LYS A 89 2.67 -1.78 -2.57
C LYS A 89 3.33 -0.41 -2.64
N ILE A 90 4.04 -0.06 -1.58
CA ILE A 90 4.93 1.12 -1.59
C ILE A 90 6.34 0.70 -1.99
N HIS A 91 6.92 1.43 -2.92
CA HIS A 91 8.33 1.37 -3.24
C HIS A 91 9.06 2.51 -2.53
N GLY A 92 10.10 2.18 -1.78
CA GLY A 92 10.93 3.17 -1.10
C GLY A 92 11.59 4.15 -2.07
N GLN A 93 12.02 5.31 -1.55
CA GLN A 93 12.71 6.30 -2.36
C GLN A 93 14.00 5.71 -2.94
N ASN A 94 14.13 5.79 -4.26
CA ASN A 94 15.37 5.47 -4.96
C ASN A 94 15.95 6.77 -5.50
N SER A 95 17.14 7.16 -5.05
CA SER A 95 17.80 8.40 -5.46
C SER A 95 18.06 8.51 -6.96
N SER A 96 18.05 7.38 -7.67
CA SER A 96 18.25 7.31 -9.12
C SER A 96 16.95 7.35 -9.94
N LEU A 97 15.78 7.20 -9.31
CA LEU A 97 14.50 7.07 -10.00
C LEU A 97 13.65 8.34 -9.88
N GLN A 98 13.26 8.90 -11.01
CA GLN A 98 12.39 10.09 -11.09
C GLN A 98 10.93 9.71 -11.33
N SER A 99 10.00 10.61 -11.03
CA SER A 99 8.57 10.31 -11.13
C SER A 99 8.11 9.87 -12.52
N ALA A 100 8.74 10.41 -13.58
CA ALA A 100 8.52 9.98 -14.96
C ALA A 100 8.74 8.47 -15.21
N GLU A 101 9.50 7.80 -14.35
CA GLU A 101 9.84 6.39 -14.49
C GLU A 101 8.94 5.46 -13.66
N TYR A 102 8.09 6.00 -12.78
CA TYR A 102 7.34 5.20 -11.80
C TYR A 102 6.29 4.29 -12.45
N ASP A 103 5.63 4.76 -13.51
CA ASP A 103 4.70 3.94 -14.29
C ASP A 103 5.37 2.72 -14.90
N SER A 104 6.55 2.91 -15.50
CA SER A 104 7.33 1.80 -16.07
C SER A 104 7.72 0.80 -14.98
N LYS A 105 8.08 1.27 -13.78
CA LYS A 105 8.40 0.38 -12.64
C LYS A 105 7.21 -0.41 -12.15
N CYS A 106 6.03 0.20 -12.01
CA CYS A 106 4.83 -0.56 -11.67
C CYS A 106 4.47 -1.55 -12.80
N GLY A 107 4.64 -1.15 -14.06
CA GLY A 107 4.39 -2.01 -15.22
C GLY A 107 5.25 -3.27 -15.27
N LEU A 108 6.51 -3.21 -14.82
CA LEU A 108 7.38 -4.41 -14.68
C LEU A 108 6.83 -5.43 -13.67
N GLU A 109 5.99 -5.00 -12.74
CA GLU A 109 5.31 -5.86 -11.78
C GLU A 109 3.90 -6.23 -12.23
N GLU A 110 3.51 -5.95 -13.48
CA GLU A 110 2.14 -6.07 -14.00
C GLU A 110 1.14 -5.31 -13.10
N ALA A 111 1.53 -4.11 -12.68
CA ALA A 111 0.77 -3.18 -11.86
C ALA A 111 0.73 -1.80 -12.53
N GLU A 112 -0.04 -0.89 -11.96
CA GLU A 112 -0.14 0.50 -12.37
C GLU A 112 0.28 1.41 -11.21
N LEU A 113 0.63 2.66 -11.49
CA LEU A 113 0.77 3.65 -10.43
C LEU A 113 -0.58 3.84 -9.73
N MET A 114 -0.58 3.91 -8.40
CA MET A 114 -1.79 3.93 -7.57
C MET A 114 -2.72 5.07 -7.96
N ARG A 115 -3.98 4.74 -8.25
CA ARG A 115 -5.02 5.72 -8.56
C ARG A 115 -5.80 6.05 -7.30
N ILE A 116 -5.74 7.26 -6.77
CA ILE A 116 -6.64 7.67 -5.68
C ILE A 116 -7.80 8.48 -6.26
N ASP A 117 -9.00 7.89 -6.26
CA ASP A 117 -10.19 8.40 -6.93
C ASP A 117 -11.44 8.50 -6.03
N SER A 118 -11.27 8.26 -4.73
CA SER A 118 -12.34 8.38 -3.74
C SER A 118 -11.78 8.68 -2.35
N GLU A 119 -12.63 9.24 -1.49
CA GLU A 119 -12.32 9.49 -0.08
C GLU A 119 -12.02 8.18 0.67
N GLU A 120 -12.79 7.13 0.41
CA GLU A 120 -12.57 5.80 0.99
C GLU A 120 -11.17 5.26 0.65
N LYS A 121 -10.76 5.41 -0.62
CA LYS A 121 -9.42 5.01 -1.06
C LYS A 121 -8.31 5.85 -0.45
N GLN A 122 -8.50 7.16 -0.38
CA GLN A 122 -7.56 8.07 0.30
C GLN A 122 -7.37 7.67 1.77
N LEU A 123 -8.46 7.38 2.50
CA LEU A 123 -8.41 6.99 3.90
C LEU A 123 -7.71 5.64 4.09
N CYS A 124 -8.02 4.66 3.24
CA CYS A 124 -7.38 3.34 3.25
C CYS A 124 -5.86 3.47 3.07
N ILE A 125 -5.40 4.24 2.08
CA ILE A 125 -3.98 4.43 1.79
C ILE A 125 -3.29 5.24 2.88
N ALA A 126 -3.88 6.34 3.36
CA ALA A 126 -3.30 7.14 4.44
C ALA A 126 -3.13 6.32 5.73
N THR A 127 -4.10 5.45 6.05
CA THR A 127 -4.02 4.53 7.20
C THR A 127 -2.89 3.53 7.03
N PHE A 128 -2.80 2.91 5.85
CA PHE A 128 -1.71 1.98 5.52
C PHE A 128 -0.35 2.66 5.64
N LEU A 129 -0.17 3.84 5.04
CA LEU A 129 1.08 4.59 5.10
C LEU A 129 1.43 4.98 6.54
N GLY A 130 0.46 5.47 7.32
CA GLY A 130 0.66 5.79 8.73
C GLY A 130 1.24 4.63 9.53
N LYS A 131 0.71 3.42 9.34
CA LYS A 131 1.21 2.20 9.97
C LYS A 131 2.55 1.75 9.39
N TYR A 132 2.67 1.69 8.07
CA TYR A 132 3.88 1.23 7.38
C TYR A 132 5.10 2.09 7.77
N LEU A 133 4.94 3.41 7.77
CA LEU A 133 5.98 4.36 8.16
C LEU A 133 6.33 4.29 9.65
N SER A 134 5.38 3.90 10.51
CA SER A 134 5.65 3.72 11.94
C SER A 134 6.44 2.44 12.23
N LEU A 135 6.28 1.41 11.38
CA LEU A 135 7.06 0.16 11.46
C LEU A 135 8.43 0.26 10.77
N ARG A 136 8.63 1.24 9.88
CA ARG A 136 9.81 1.43 9.04
C ARG A 136 10.35 2.86 9.09
N ALA A 137 10.46 3.40 10.30
CA ALA A 137 10.95 4.77 10.51
C ALA A 137 12.41 5.00 10.06
N ASP A 138 13.18 3.92 9.90
CA ASP A 138 14.52 3.92 9.31
C ASP A 138 14.52 4.07 7.78
N TYR A 139 13.38 3.80 7.15
CA TYR A 139 13.24 3.69 5.71
C TYR A 139 12.55 4.90 5.06
N PHE A 140 11.87 5.73 5.87
CA PHE A 140 11.07 6.84 5.38
C PHE A 140 11.01 8.00 6.38
N ASP A 141 11.41 9.19 5.93
CA ASP A 141 11.21 10.43 6.67
C ASP A 141 9.74 10.87 6.52
N VAL A 142 9.17 11.46 7.57
CA VAL A 142 7.83 12.07 7.53
C VAL A 142 7.72 13.21 6.50
N THR A 143 8.86 13.75 6.07
CA THR A 143 9.01 14.78 5.03
C THR A 143 9.22 14.22 3.62
N SER A 144 9.32 12.89 3.45
CA SER A 144 9.52 12.25 2.15
C SER A 144 8.23 12.22 1.33
N TRP A 145 8.33 12.63 0.05
CA TRP A 145 7.24 12.54 -0.92
C TRP A 145 6.85 11.08 -1.20
N ILE A 146 5.54 10.85 -1.31
CA ILE A 146 4.93 9.60 -1.77
C ILE A 146 4.05 9.94 -2.95
N LEU A 147 4.50 9.55 -4.14
CA LEU A 147 3.89 9.88 -5.41
C LEU A 147 2.92 8.78 -5.83
N PHE A 148 1.89 9.19 -6.56
CA PHE A 148 0.85 8.30 -7.06
C PHE A 148 0.31 8.88 -8.38
N GLN A 149 -0.66 8.21 -8.97
CA GLN A 149 -1.14 8.56 -10.29
C GLN A 149 -1.84 9.92 -10.28
N GLY A 150 -1.41 10.77 -11.21
CA GLY A 150 -2.02 12.05 -11.48
C GLY A 150 -1.00 12.97 -12.09
N SER A 151 -1.30 13.53 -13.25
CA SER A 151 -0.47 14.52 -13.90
C SER A 151 -1.30 15.66 -14.49
N HIS A 152 -0.64 16.80 -14.63
CA HIS A 152 -1.22 17.99 -15.21
C HIS A 152 -0.17 18.67 -16.08
N LEU A 153 -0.45 18.80 -17.38
CA LEU A 153 0.30 19.70 -18.23
C LEU A 153 -0.25 21.10 -17.97
N ILE A 154 0.59 22.07 -17.58
CA ILE A 154 0.14 23.43 -17.21
C ILE A 154 -0.62 24.16 -18.33
N ALA A 155 -0.47 23.73 -19.58
CA ALA A 155 -1.23 24.24 -20.72
C ALA A 155 -2.64 23.62 -20.88
N GLU A 156 -2.96 22.56 -20.13
CA GLU A 156 -4.27 21.91 -20.07
C GLU A 156 -5.10 22.44 -18.91
N GLU A 157 -6.42 22.22 -18.92
CA GLU A 157 -7.31 22.71 -17.86
C GLU A 157 -7.49 21.70 -16.70
N HIS A 158 -7.06 20.45 -16.87
CA HIS A 158 -7.46 19.35 -15.99
C HIS A 158 -6.30 18.46 -15.56
N TRP A 159 -6.39 17.95 -14.33
CA TRP A 159 -5.58 16.84 -13.85
C TRP A 159 -6.11 15.52 -14.42
N ARG A 160 -5.22 14.62 -14.83
CA ARG A 160 -5.56 13.35 -15.47
C ARG A 160 -4.84 12.17 -14.85
N TYR A 161 -5.50 11.02 -14.86
CA TYR A 161 -4.86 9.73 -14.67
C TYR A 161 -4.14 9.29 -15.95
N ASN A 162 -3.29 8.27 -15.89
CA ASN A 162 -2.45 7.87 -17.04
C ASN A 162 -3.25 7.20 -18.17
N ASP A 163 -4.47 6.76 -17.89
CA ASP A 163 -5.44 6.31 -18.90
C ASP A 163 -6.12 7.50 -19.63
N GLY A 164 -5.78 8.73 -19.28
CA GLY A 164 -6.33 9.97 -19.84
C GLY A 164 -7.63 10.45 -19.17
N SER A 165 -8.22 9.65 -18.27
CA SER A 165 -9.44 10.04 -17.57
C SER A 165 -9.20 11.21 -16.61
N ILE A 166 -10.18 12.10 -16.51
CA ILE A 166 -10.11 13.30 -15.67
C ILE A 166 -10.21 12.90 -14.20
N ILE A 167 -9.37 13.51 -13.37
CA ILE A 167 -9.43 13.38 -11.91
C ILE A 167 -10.61 14.21 -11.40
N ASN A 168 -11.54 13.57 -10.69
CA ASN A 168 -12.72 14.21 -10.11
C ASN A 168 -12.71 14.26 -8.58
N TYR A 169 -11.87 13.44 -7.95
CA TYR A 169 -11.66 13.45 -6.50
C TYR A 169 -10.32 14.12 -6.20
N PHE A 170 -10.31 15.05 -5.25
CA PHE A 170 -9.12 15.75 -4.83
C PHE A 170 -9.02 15.79 -3.31
N ASN A 171 -7.80 15.62 -2.80
CA ASN A 171 -7.48 15.77 -1.39
C ASN A 171 -6.32 16.76 -1.19
N TRP A 172 -6.36 17.88 -1.91
CA TRP A 172 -5.33 18.92 -1.88
C TRP A 172 -5.05 19.43 -0.46
N HIS A 173 -3.78 19.76 -0.23
CA HIS A 173 -3.41 20.60 0.88
C HIS A 173 -4.02 21.99 0.70
N SER A 174 -4.26 22.71 1.80
CA SER A 174 -4.96 24.01 1.78
C SER A 174 -4.29 25.10 0.91
N THR A 175 -3.02 24.90 0.57
CA THR A 175 -2.20 25.81 -0.26
C THR A 175 -1.94 25.25 -1.65
N GLN A 176 -2.66 24.21 -2.08
CA GLN A 176 -2.40 23.47 -3.32
C GLN A 176 -3.70 23.32 -4.16
N PRO A 177 -3.60 23.08 -5.47
CA PRO A 177 -2.37 23.19 -6.25
C PRO A 177 -1.89 24.65 -6.31
N ASP A 178 -0.59 24.89 -6.26
CA ASP A 178 -0.04 26.25 -6.37
C ASP A 178 0.49 26.60 -7.76
N SER A 179 0.59 25.60 -8.64
CA SER A 179 0.92 25.70 -10.07
C SER A 179 2.04 26.71 -10.33
N THR A 180 3.10 26.63 -9.52
CA THR A 180 4.22 27.59 -9.53
C THR A 180 5.13 27.48 -10.77
N GLY A 181 4.67 26.80 -11.82
CA GLY A 181 5.46 26.41 -12.99
C GLY A 181 5.39 27.32 -14.19
N ASN A 182 6.35 27.10 -15.09
CA ASN A 182 6.34 27.74 -16.40
C ASN A 182 5.33 27.02 -17.32
N PRO A 183 4.61 27.75 -18.18
CA PRO A 183 3.76 27.15 -19.21
C PRO A 183 4.54 26.09 -20.01
N GLY A 184 3.93 24.89 -20.15
CA GLY A 184 4.53 23.75 -20.87
C GLY A 184 5.30 22.75 -20.00
N GLN A 185 5.32 22.91 -18.68
CA GLN A 185 5.80 21.88 -17.76
C GLN A 185 4.68 20.94 -17.33
N THR A 186 5.04 19.70 -16.99
CA THR A 186 4.13 18.70 -16.44
C THR A 186 4.38 18.58 -14.94
N GLU A 187 3.29 18.68 -14.19
CA GLU A 187 3.23 18.45 -12.75
C GLU A 187 2.67 17.04 -12.49
N VAL A 188 3.05 16.50 -11.34
CA VAL A 188 2.58 15.20 -10.83
C VAL A 188 2.05 15.35 -9.41
N ILE A 189 1.30 14.38 -8.92
CA ILE A 189 0.72 14.44 -7.58
C ILE A 189 1.54 13.63 -6.58
N GLY A 190 1.79 14.21 -5.41
CA GLY A 190 2.35 13.50 -4.26
C GLY A 190 1.72 13.93 -2.94
N MET A 191 1.99 13.14 -1.90
CA MET A 191 1.55 13.41 -0.52
C MET A 191 2.65 13.08 0.48
N ARG A 192 2.53 13.59 1.71
CA ARG A 192 3.47 13.32 2.81
C ARG A 192 2.79 13.21 4.16
N LYS A 193 3.46 12.54 5.09
CA LYS A 193 2.94 12.36 6.45
C LYS A 193 2.84 13.68 7.23
N ILE A 194 3.84 14.56 7.10
CA ILE A 194 3.86 15.85 7.82
C ILE A 194 2.67 16.75 7.44
N ASP A 195 2.19 16.63 6.20
CA ASP A 195 1.05 17.38 5.66
C ASP A 195 -0.28 16.61 5.81
N GLY A 196 -0.31 15.56 6.65
CA GLY A 196 -1.52 14.75 6.90
C GLY A 196 -2.00 13.95 5.69
N TYR A 197 -1.08 13.58 4.79
CA TYR A 197 -1.35 12.91 3.51
C TYR A 197 -2.26 13.70 2.56
N LYS A 198 -2.26 15.04 2.71
CA LYS A 198 -2.84 15.94 1.72
C LYS A 198 -1.94 16.03 0.49
N TRP A 199 -2.56 16.34 -0.64
CA TRP A 199 -1.91 16.31 -1.95
C TRP A 199 -1.21 17.63 -2.26
N HIS A 200 -0.13 17.50 -3.01
CA HIS A 200 0.68 18.57 -3.56
C HIS A 200 0.93 18.30 -5.03
N ASP A 201 1.01 19.37 -5.81
CA ASP A 201 1.57 19.36 -7.15
C ASP A 201 3.10 19.43 -7.05
N LEU A 202 3.76 18.56 -7.79
CA LEU A 202 5.21 18.33 -7.78
C LEU A 202 5.73 18.37 -9.20
N TRP A 203 7.04 18.55 -9.37
CA TRP A 203 7.64 18.48 -10.69
C TRP A 203 7.74 17.03 -11.18
N LEU A 204 7.57 16.79 -12.49
CA LEU A 204 7.74 15.46 -13.10
C LEU A 204 9.11 14.79 -12.79
N ASN A 205 10.13 15.58 -12.44
CA ASN A 205 11.46 15.07 -12.10
C ASN A 205 11.71 14.98 -10.58
N ASP A 206 10.72 15.29 -9.75
CA ASP A 206 10.81 15.11 -8.31
C ASP A 206 10.95 13.62 -7.96
N LYS A 207 11.57 13.39 -6.80
CA LYS A 207 11.92 12.06 -6.31
C LYS A 207 11.18 11.79 -5.00
N GLY A 208 10.67 10.57 -4.86
CA GLY A 208 10.05 10.10 -3.64
C GLY A 208 9.84 8.59 -3.65
N ALA A 209 9.10 8.09 -2.67
CA ALA A 209 8.43 6.80 -2.85
C ALA A 209 7.33 6.93 -3.87
N PHE A 210 6.84 5.79 -4.30
CA PHE A 210 5.64 5.70 -5.09
C PHE A 210 4.84 4.45 -4.71
N LEU A 211 3.54 4.50 -5.00
CA LEU A 211 2.62 3.41 -4.75
C LEU A 211 2.27 2.73 -6.08
N CYS A 212 2.44 1.41 -6.15
CA CYS A 212 1.88 0.59 -7.22
C CYS A 212 0.58 -0.06 -6.77
N GLU A 213 -0.31 -0.33 -7.73
CA GLU A 213 -1.63 -0.90 -7.54
C GLU A 213 -1.93 -1.97 -8.60
N LYS A 214 -2.55 -3.07 -8.17
CA LYS A 214 -3.26 -4.01 -9.02
C LYS A 214 -4.73 -4.01 -8.63
N ARG A 215 -5.57 -3.47 -9.49
CA ARG A 215 -7.03 -3.45 -9.32
C ARG A 215 -7.56 -4.88 -9.49
N ILE A 216 -8.37 -5.32 -8.54
CA ILE A 216 -9.02 -6.64 -8.59
C ILE A 216 -10.46 -6.43 -9.03
N PHE A 217 -10.78 -6.90 -10.23
CA PHE A 217 -12.15 -6.97 -10.71
C PHE A 217 -12.71 -8.36 -10.36
N ASP A 218 -13.97 -8.39 -9.92
CA ASP A 218 -14.70 -9.64 -9.67
C ASP A 218 -15.19 -10.29 -10.98
#